data_AF-A0A7Y3EZC7-F1
#
_entry.id   AF-A0A7Y3EZC7-F1
#
_cell.length_a   1.000
_cell.length_b   1.000
_cell.length_c   1.000
_cell.angle_alpha   90.00
_cell.angle_beta   90.00
_cell.angle_gamma   90.00
#
_symmetry.space_group_name_H-M   'P 1'
#
loop_
_entity.id
_entity.type
_entity.pdbx_description
1 polymer ?
#
loop_
_entity_poly.entity_id
_entity_poly.type
_entity_poly.pdbx_seq_one_letter_code
_entity_poly.pdbx_strand_id
1 'polypeptide(L)'
;KAPDARSFHEETVRKLSRLHSYDCLRANKAMSAWGVEARVPFLDREFLDVAMSQNPADKMITEGKMEKQILREAFSEMLPEEIVWRQKEQFSDGVGYSWIDGIRDFARTRVSEKQLAHAGKRFPYNTPATEEAYLFRRLFENHFPLASAAECVPGGPSVACSTPEAVLWDSSLQEMNDPSGRAVRSVHQEAY
;
A
#
# COMPACT_ATOMS: atom_id res chain seq x y z
N LYS A 1 12.51 -5.30 7.40
CA LYS A 1 13.41 -5.18 6.21
C LYS A 1 13.58 -6.55 5.56
N ALA A 2 13.76 -6.67 4.24
CA ALA A 2 13.97 -7.98 3.61
C ALA A 2 15.27 -8.64 4.15
N PRO A 3 15.25 -9.96 4.44
CA PRO A 3 16.38 -10.63 5.08
C PRO A 3 17.59 -10.80 4.14
N ASP A 4 17.34 -10.91 2.83
CA ASP A 4 18.36 -11.10 1.81
C ASP A 4 17.86 -10.64 0.42
N ALA A 5 18.78 -10.61 -0.56
CA ALA A 5 18.54 -10.12 -1.91
C ALA A 5 17.52 -10.98 -2.69
N ARG A 6 17.52 -12.30 -2.46
CA ARG A 6 16.58 -13.22 -3.11
C ARG A 6 15.17 -13.00 -2.56
N SER A 7 15.01 -12.96 -1.24
CA SER A 7 13.75 -12.65 -0.57
C SER A 7 13.19 -11.32 -1.05
N PHE A 8 14.04 -10.27 -1.15
CA PHE A 8 13.64 -8.98 -1.70
C PHE A 8 13.09 -9.09 -3.13
N HIS A 9 13.78 -9.81 -4.02
CA HIS A 9 13.33 -10.01 -5.41
C HIS A 9 12.02 -10.80 -5.49
N GLU A 10 11.89 -11.88 -4.72
CA GLU A 10 10.67 -12.68 -4.70
C GLU A 10 9.46 -11.85 -4.25
N GLU A 11 9.66 -10.91 -3.32
CA GLU A 11 8.60 -9.98 -2.91
C GLU A 11 8.30 -8.91 -3.95
N THR A 12 9.29 -8.35 -4.66
CA THR A 12 8.98 -7.38 -5.72
C THR A 12 8.21 -8.04 -6.87
N VAL A 13 8.55 -9.28 -7.24
CA VAL A 13 7.79 -10.10 -8.20
C VAL A 13 6.36 -10.35 -7.69
N ARG A 14 6.20 -10.74 -6.42
CA ARG A 14 4.88 -10.96 -5.81
C ARG A 14 4.02 -9.70 -5.85
N LYS A 15 4.60 -8.55 -5.50
CA LYS A 15 3.92 -7.25 -5.57
C LYS A 15 3.51 -6.91 -6.99
N LEU A 16 4.41 -7.03 -7.96
CA LEU A 16 4.09 -6.81 -9.39
C LEU A 16 2.91 -7.69 -9.84
N SER A 17 2.92 -8.98 -9.48
CA SER A 17 1.84 -9.91 -9.84
C SER A 17 0.47 -9.54 -9.26
N ARG A 18 0.44 -8.75 -8.18
CA ARG A 18 -0.79 -8.34 -7.48
C ARG A 18 -1.21 -6.89 -7.74
N LEU A 19 -0.40 -6.08 -8.44
CA LEU A 19 -0.69 -4.65 -8.66
C LEU A 19 -2.05 -4.40 -9.30
N HIS A 20 -2.55 -5.34 -10.12
CA HIS A 20 -3.86 -5.26 -10.76
C HIS A 20 -5.03 -5.16 -9.78
N SER A 21 -4.87 -5.68 -8.55
CA SER A 21 -5.89 -5.60 -7.49
C SER A 21 -5.70 -4.42 -6.53
N TYR A 22 -4.60 -3.67 -6.65
CA TYR A 22 -4.24 -2.57 -5.74
C TYR A 22 -3.99 -1.27 -6.51
N ASP A 23 -2.73 -0.87 -6.72
CA ASP A 23 -2.36 0.43 -7.30
C ASP A 23 -2.88 0.63 -8.72
N CYS A 24 -2.83 -0.39 -9.57
CA CYS A 24 -3.36 -0.28 -10.94
C CYS A 24 -4.88 -0.13 -10.92
N LEU A 25 -5.58 -0.84 -10.03
CA LEU A 25 -7.03 -0.74 -9.87
C LEU A 25 -7.44 0.69 -9.51
N ARG A 26 -6.77 1.27 -8.51
CA ARG A 26 -7.01 2.64 -8.04
C ARG A 26 -6.66 3.66 -9.12
N ALA A 27 -5.45 3.60 -9.69
CA ALA A 27 -5.01 4.54 -10.71
C ALA A 27 -5.92 4.52 -11.93
N ASN A 28 -6.30 3.33 -12.43
CA ASN A 28 -7.17 3.21 -13.59
C ASN A 28 -8.60 3.70 -13.28
N LYS A 29 -9.26 3.16 -12.25
CA LYS A 29 -10.68 3.47 -11.99
C LYS A 29 -10.90 4.90 -11.51
N ALA A 30 -10.01 5.44 -10.66
CA ALA A 30 -10.16 6.81 -10.16
C ALA A 30 -10.02 7.85 -11.28
N MET A 31 -9.07 7.65 -12.20
CA MET A 31 -8.87 8.57 -13.32
C MET A 31 -9.96 8.40 -14.40
N SER A 32 -10.35 7.16 -14.69
CA SER A 32 -11.41 6.86 -15.66
C SER A 32 -12.78 7.39 -15.24
N ALA A 33 -13.05 7.53 -13.93
CA ALA A 33 -14.26 8.16 -13.41
C ALA A 33 -14.45 9.62 -13.89
N TRP A 34 -13.37 10.26 -14.34
CA TRP A 34 -13.35 11.62 -14.89
C TRP A 34 -12.96 11.66 -16.37
N GLY A 35 -13.00 10.52 -17.07
CA GLY A 35 -12.62 10.44 -18.48
C GLY A 35 -11.13 10.71 -18.74
N VAL A 36 -10.27 10.51 -17.74
CA VAL A 36 -8.81 10.73 -17.86
C VAL A 36 -8.08 9.39 -17.99
N GLU A 37 -7.24 9.27 -19.01
CA GLU A 37 -6.34 8.13 -19.20
C GLU A 37 -5.09 8.27 -18.33
N ALA A 38 -4.81 7.26 -17.50
CA ALA A 38 -3.58 7.19 -16.71
C ALA A 38 -2.55 6.30 -17.41
N ARG A 39 -1.33 6.80 -17.60
CA ARG A 39 -0.18 6.02 -18.09
C ARG A 39 0.85 5.83 -16.97
N VAL A 40 1.43 4.64 -16.90
CA VAL A 40 2.34 4.22 -15.81
C VAL A 40 3.66 3.67 -16.38
N PRO A 41 4.60 4.54 -16.80
CA PRO A 41 5.83 4.10 -17.50
C PRO A 41 6.68 3.10 -16.73
N PHE A 42 6.64 3.11 -15.39
CA PHE A 42 7.33 2.11 -14.55
C PHE A 42 6.80 0.68 -14.69
N LEU A 43 5.65 0.48 -15.33
CA LEU A 43 5.07 -0.83 -15.66
C LEU A 43 5.11 -1.12 -17.16
N ASP A 44 5.83 -0.32 -17.94
CA ASP A 44 6.16 -0.68 -19.31
C ASP A 44 6.94 -2.01 -19.34
N ARG A 45 6.66 -2.85 -20.34
CA ARG A 45 7.24 -4.19 -20.41
C ARG A 45 8.75 -4.15 -20.61
N GLU A 46 9.25 -3.29 -21.49
CA GLU A 46 10.68 -3.19 -21.78
C GLU A 46 11.43 -2.59 -20.59
N PHE A 47 10.83 -1.60 -19.93
CA PHE A 47 11.34 -1.09 -18.67
C PHE A 47 11.39 -2.17 -17.58
N LEU A 48 10.33 -2.97 -17.43
CA LEU A 48 10.28 -4.05 -16.44
C LEU A 48 11.34 -5.11 -16.70
N ASP A 49 11.61 -5.48 -17.96
CA ASP A 49 12.66 -6.44 -18.30
C ASP A 49 14.02 -5.96 -17.80
N VAL A 50 14.37 -4.70 -18.06
CA VAL A 50 15.62 -4.08 -17.58
C VAL A 50 15.62 -3.95 -16.06
N ALA A 51 14.56 -3.42 -15.48
CA ALA A 51 14.48 -3.15 -14.05
C ALA A 51 14.51 -4.44 -13.23
N MET A 52 13.86 -5.51 -13.69
CA MET A 52 13.76 -6.78 -12.96
C MET A 52 14.97 -7.69 -13.18
N SER A 53 15.74 -7.52 -14.26
CA SER A 53 16.99 -8.26 -14.49
C SER A 53 18.18 -7.72 -13.68
N GLN A 54 18.10 -6.49 -13.15
CA GLN A 54 19.16 -5.94 -12.28
C GLN A 54 19.34 -6.79 -11.02
N ASN A 55 20.59 -6.90 -10.57
CA ASN A 55 20.96 -7.62 -9.35
C ASN A 55 20.14 -7.09 -8.16
N PRO A 56 19.34 -7.94 -7.47
CA PRO A 56 18.51 -7.49 -6.36
C PRO A 56 19.31 -6.89 -5.20
N ALA A 57 20.59 -7.26 -5.03
CA ALA A 57 21.46 -6.69 -4.01
C ALA A 57 21.63 -5.17 -4.17
N ASP A 58 21.60 -4.65 -5.41
CA ASP A 58 21.71 -3.21 -5.68
C ASP A 58 20.42 -2.44 -5.39
N LYS A 59 19.31 -3.15 -5.15
CA LYS A 59 18.01 -2.59 -4.78
C LYS A 59 17.75 -2.65 -3.27
N MET A 60 18.58 -3.38 -2.53
CA MET A 60 18.45 -3.50 -1.08
C MET A 60 18.87 -2.23 -0.36
N ILE A 61 18.21 -1.96 0.77
CA ILE A 61 18.58 -0.90 1.71
C ILE A 61 19.66 -1.46 2.64
N THR A 62 20.86 -0.89 2.59
CA THR A 62 22.00 -1.24 3.44
C THR A 62 22.47 -0.03 4.22
N GLU A 63 23.46 -0.19 5.10
CA GLU A 63 24.17 0.96 5.65
C GLU A 63 24.76 1.79 4.49
N GLY A 64 24.41 3.07 4.42
CA GLY A 64 24.82 3.98 3.34
C GLY A 64 24.01 3.92 2.03
N LYS A 65 22.99 3.04 1.90
CA LYS A 65 22.10 3.02 0.73
C LYS A 65 20.65 3.22 1.15
N MET A 66 19.94 4.17 0.52
CA MET A 66 18.52 4.41 0.78
C MET A 66 17.60 3.67 -0.19
N GLU A 67 16.30 3.74 0.04
CA GLU A 67 15.32 3.13 -0.85
C GLU A 67 15.45 3.68 -2.27
N LYS A 68 15.47 2.77 -3.25
CA LYS A 68 15.58 3.10 -4.69
C LYS A 68 16.88 3.85 -5.05
N GLN A 69 17.98 3.64 -4.33
CA GLN A 69 19.29 4.24 -4.59
C GLN A 69 19.67 4.24 -6.09
N ILE A 70 19.64 3.06 -6.74
CA ILE A 70 19.97 2.92 -8.17
C ILE A 70 19.11 3.81 -9.09
N LEU A 71 17.84 4.03 -8.74
CA LEU A 71 16.95 4.91 -9.50
C LEU A 71 17.27 6.38 -9.22
N ARG A 72 17.65 6.74 -8.00
CA ARG A 72 18.02 8.11 -7.63
C ARG A 72 19.31 8.52 -8.35
N GLU A 73 20.31 7.64 -8.35
CA GLU A 73 21.58 7.85 -9.04
C GLU A 73 21.41 7.98 -10.55
N ALA A 74 20.57 7.14 -11.17
CA ALA A 74 20.34 7.17 -12.61
C ALA A 74 19.69 8.49 -13.12
N PHE A 75 19.05 9.25 -12.24
CA PHE A 75 18.33 10.49 -12.58
C PHE A 75 18.81 11.70 -11.77
N SER A 76 19.96 11.61 -11.09
CA SER A 76 20.44 12.63 -10.16
C SER A 76 20.72 13.98 -10.83
N GLU A 77 21.14 13.97 -12.09
CA GLU A 77 21.41 15.18 -12.88
C GLU A 77 20.14 15.84 -13.46
N MET A 78 18.97 15.17 -13.34
CA MET A 78 17.71 15.65 -13.93
C MET A 78 16.80 16.40 -12.96
N LEU A 79 17.08 16.33 -11.65
CA LEU A 79 16.24 16.89 -10.59
C LEU A 79 17.10 17.60 -9.53
N PRO A 80 16.56 18.57 -8.79
CA PRO A 80 17.26 19.18 -7.66
C PRO A 80 17.67 18.13 -6.62
N GLU A 81 18.84 18.32 -6.01
CA GLU A 81 19.45 17.38 -5.06
C GLU A 81 18.50 17.04 -3.89
N GLU A 82 17.79 18.04 -3.38
CA GLU A 82 16.81 17.91 -2.31
C GLU A 82 15.62 17.02 -2.68
N ILE A 83 15.30 16.88 -3.98
CA ILE A 83 14.27 15.96 -4.48
C ILE A 83 14.86 14.57 -4.70
N VAL A 84 16.05 14.50 -5.29
CA VAL A 84 16.76 13.24 -5.59
C VAL A 84 17.01 12.43 -4.33
N TRP A 85 17.32 13.06 -3.20
CA TRP A 85 17.66 12.40 -1.93
C TRP A 85 16.56 12.51 -0.86
N ARG A 86 15.37 13.00 -1.23
CA ARG A 86 14.24 13.05 -0.31
C ARG A 86 13.82 11.66 0.15
N GLN A 87 13.68 11.47 1.47
CA GLN A 87 13.18 10.22 2.03
C GLN A 87 11.75 9.94 1.53
N LYS A 88 11.46 8.67 1.21
CA LYS A 88 10.11 8.24 0.82
C LYS A 88 9.14 8.37 2.00
N GLU A 89 8.14 9.21 1.83
CA GLU A 89 6.94 9.27 2.68
C GLU A 89 5.80 8.46 2.09
N GLN A 90 4.96 7.82 2.91
CA GLN A 90 3.77 7.11 2.41
C GLN A 90 2.72 8.11 1.89
N PHE A 91 1.87 7.69 0.94
CA PHE A 91 0.88 8.59 0.32
C PHE A 91 -0.11 9.17 1.32
N SER A 92 -0.45 8.38 2.33
CA SER A 92 -1.29 8.79 3.45
C SER A 92 -0.70 9.99 4.16
N ASP A 93 0.60 10.00 4.43
CA ASP A 93 1.27 11.10 5.16
C ASP A 93 1.47 12.33 4.27
N GLY A 94 1.82 12.12 3.00
CA GLY A 94 2.03 13.23 2.05
C GLY A 94 0.76 13.99 1.64
N VAL A 95 -0.44 13.41 1.82
CA VAL A 95 -1.73 14.10 1.58
C VAL A 95 -2.18 14.90 2.82
N GLY A 96 -1.63 14.58 3.99
CA GLY A 96 -1.93 15.24 5.26
C GLY A 96 -2.47 14.30 6.33
N TYR A 97 -1.94 14.42 7.55
CA TYR A 97 -2.30 13.56 8.68
C TYR A 97 -3.81 13.62 9.01
N SER A 98 -4.42 14.80 8.94
CA SER A 98 -5.85 14.99 9.26
C SER A 98 -6.82 14.22 8.36
N TRP A 99 -6.40 13.82 7.15
CA TRP A 99 -7.30 13.16 6.20
C TRP A 99 -7.76 11.78 6.70
N ILE A 100 -6.82 10.92 7.11
CA ILE A 100 -7.17 9.57 7.62
C ILE A 100 -7.89 9.68 8.96
N ASP A 101 -7.44 10.57 9.85
CA ASP A 101 -8.11 10.77 11.14
C ASP A 101 -9.56 11.22 10.93
N GLY A 102 -9.81 12.12 9.98
CA GLY A 102 -11.16 12.53 9.59
C GLY A 102 -12.02 11.38 9.05
N ILE A 103 -11.45 10.47 8.27
CA ILE A 103 -12.16 9.27 7.79
C ILE A 103 -12.51 8.34 8.96
N ARG A 104 -11.56 8.07 9.87
CA ARG A 104 -11.82 7.22 11.05
C ARG A 104 -12.89 7.81 11.94
N ASP A 105 -12.81 9.11 12.22
CA ASP A 105 -13.79 9.81 13.05
C ASP A 105 -15.17 9.82 12.39
N PHE A 106 -15.23 10.07 11.07
CA PHE A 106 -16.49 9.95 10.33
C PHE A 106 -17.05 8.53 10.41
N ALA A 107 -16.23 7.49 10.24
CA ALA A 107 -16.67 6.10 10.32
C ALA A 107 -17.25 5.75 11.70
N ARG A 108 -16.65 6.23 12.79
CA ARG A 108 -17.16 6.09 14.17
C ARG A 108 -18.54 6.73 14.37
N THR A 109 -18.86 7.81 13.66
CA THR A 109 -20.22 8.38 13.68
C THR A 109 -21.26 7.55 12.89
N ARG A 110 -20.80 6.62 12.03
CA ARG A 110 -21.65 5.90 11.06
C ARG A 110 -21.77 4.40 11.33
N VAL A 111 -20.94 3.85 12.20
CA VAL A 111 -20.91 2.44 12.57
C VAL A 111 -20.84 2.33 14.09
N SER A 112 -21.83 1.69 14.69
CA SER A 112 -21.83 1.47 16.14
C SER A 112 -21.00 0.26 16.52
N GLU A 113 -20.51 0.23 17.77
CA GLU A 113 -19.82 -0.94 18.33
C GLU A 113 -20.66 -2.22 18.21
N LYS A 114 -21.99 -2.11 18.39
CA LYS A 114 -22.90 -3.24 18.20
C LYS A 114 -22.89 -3.74 16.76
N GLN A 115 -22.85 -2.86 15.76
CA GLN A 115 -22.76 -3.25 14.36
C GLN A 115 -21.44 -3.96 14.07
N LEU A 116 -20.32 -3.44 14.58
CA LEU A 116 -19.01 -4.05 14.43
C LEU A 116 -18.93 -5.43 15.11
N ALA A 117 -19.46 -5.56 16.33
CA ALA A 117 -19.53 -6.83 17.05
C ALA A 117 -20.37 -7.90 16.31
N HIS A 118 -21.34 -7.49 15.49
CA HIS A 118 -22.15 -8.39 14.66
C HIS A 118 -21.62 -8.52 13.22
N ALA A 119 -20.46 -7.93 12.89
CA ALA A 119 -19.93 -7.90 11.54
C ALA A 119 -19.78 -9.29 10.93
N GLY A 120 -19.28 -10.27 11.68
CA GLY A 120 -19.08 -11.64 11.18
C GLY A 120 -20.37 -12.36 10.77
N LYS A 121 -21.52 -11.99 11.37
CA LYS A 121 -22.83 -12.52 10.95
C LYS A 121 -23.33 -11.88 9.66
N ARG A 122 -23.02 -10.59 9.47
CA ARG A 122 -23.47 -9.81 8.30
C ARG A 122 -22.57 -10.01 7.09
N PHE A 123 -21.26 -10.04 7.31
CA PHE A 123 -20.21 -10.10 6.30
C PHE A 123 -19.33 -11.33 6.57
N PRO A 124 -19.80 -12.56 6.28
CA PRO A 124 -19.06 -13.78 6.63
C PRO A 124 -17.75 -13.94 5.84
N TYR A 125 -17.67 -13.38 4.64
CA TYR A 125 -16.46 -13.32 3.83
C TYR A 125 -15.77 -11.97 4.05
N ASN A 126 -14.45 -11.95 4.31
CA ASN A 126 -13.66 -10.74 4.60
C ASN A 126 -14.35 -9.82 5.64
N THR A 127 -14.60 -10.36 6.83
CA THR A 127 -15.24 -9.63 7.93
C THR A 127 -14.44 -8.36 8.27
N PRO A 128 -15.07 -7.17 8.26
CA PRO A 128 -14.37 -5.93 8.62
C PRO A 128 -14.02 -5.91 10.11
N ALA A 129 -12.77 -5.56 10.42
CA ALA A 129 -12.24 -5.51 11.79
C ALA A 129 -12.32 -4.11 12.43
N THR A 130 -12.62 -3.08 11.65
CA THR A 130 -12.71 -1.68 12.12
C THR A 130 -14.00 -1.03 11.61
N GLU A 131 -14.44 0.06 12.25
CA GLU A 131 -15.58 0.87 11.83
C GLU A 131 -15.40 1.43 10.42
N GLU A 132 -14.17 1.82 10.08
CA GLU A 132 -13.79 2.28 8.74
C GLU A 132 -13.97 1.17 7.69
N ALA A 133 -13.39 -0.01 7.93
CA ALA A 133 -13.54 -1.14 7.03
C ALA A 133 -15.02 -1.57 6.92
N TYR A 134 -15.78 -1.50 8.00
CA TYR A 134 -17.21 -1.78 8.01
C TYR A 134 -17.98 -0.76 7.16
N LEU A 135 -17.67 0.52 7.29
CA LEU A 135 -18.29 1.59 6.51
C LEU A 135 -18.03 1.36 5.02
N PHE A 136 -16.78 1.11 4.61
CA PHE A 136 -16.43 0.83 3.22
C PHE A 136 -17.10 -0.44 2.71
N ARG A 137 -17.09 -1.53 3.49
CA ARG A 137 -17.76 -2.78 3.12
C ARG A 137 -19.28 -2.59 2.93
N ARG A 138 -19.92 -1.82 3.81
CA ARG A 138 -21.35 -1.47 3.68
C ARG A 138 -21.63 -0.69 2.40
N LEU A 139 -20.79 0.30 2.08
CA LEU A 139 -20.93 1.07 0.84
C LEU A 139 -20.71 0.17 -0.39
N PHE A 140 -19.72 -0.71 -0.33
CA PHE A 140 -19.43 -1.67 -1.39
C PHE A 140 -20.64 -2.57 -1.70
N GLU A 141 -21.25 -3.22 -0.69
CA GLU A 141 -22.41 -4.09 -0.90
C GLU A 141 -23.66 -3.33 -1.36
N ASN A 142 -23.79 -2.03 -1.03
CA ASN A 142 -24.87 -1.20 -1.58
C ASN A 142 -24.73 -1.00 -3.11
N HIS A 143 -23.50 -0.92 -3.62
CA HIS A 143 -23.24 -0.78 -5.06
C HIS A 143 -23.13 -2.13 -5.79
N PHE A 144 -22.66 -3.17 -5.09
CA PHE A 144 -22.40 -4.50 -5.63
C PHE A 144 -23.06 -5.57 -4.76
N PRO A 145 -24.39 -5.76 -4.84
CA PRO A 145 -25.16 -6.63 -3.94
C PRO A 145 -25.07 -8.11 -4.34
N LEU A 146 -23.88 -8.58 -4.71
CA LEU A 146 -23.61 -9.97 -5.08
C LEU A 146 -22.45 -10.50 -4.24
N ALA A 147 -22.61 -11.71 -3.69
CA ALA A 147 -21.57 -12.36 -2.89
C ALA A 147 -20.24 -12.50 -3.66
N SER A 148 -20.33 -12.87 -4.94
CA SER A 148 -19.16 -13.00 -5.82
C SER A 148 -18.41 -11.69 -6.04
N ALA A 149 -19.05 -10.53 -5.90
CA ALA A 149 -18.36 -9.24 -6.01
C ALA A 149 -17.41 -9.02 -4.83
N ALA A 150 -17.82 -9.44 -3.62
CA ALA A 150 -16.95 -9.37 -2.45
C ALA A 150 -15.75 -10.31 -2.59
N GLU A 151 -15.91 -11.47 -3.22
CA GLU A 151 -14.83 -12.44 -3.50
C GLU A 151 -13.78 -11.90 -4.47
N CYS A 152 -14.10 -10.90 -5.29
CA CYS A 152 -13.12 -10.20 -6.12
C CYS A 152 -12.19 -9.27 -5.32
N VAL A 153 -12.51 -8.96 -4.06
CA VAL A 153 -11.68 -8.11 -3.19
C VAL A 153 -10.72 -9.00 -2.40
N PRO A 154 -9.39 -8.88 -2.61
CA PRO A 154 -8.41 -9.69 -1.89
C PRO A 154 -8.58 -9.55 -0.37
N GLY A 155 -8.66 -10.67 0.32
CA GLY A 155 -8.70 -10.74 1.77
C GLY A 155 -7.32 -10.97 2.41
N GLY A 156 -7.29 -10.93 3.74
CA GLY A 156 -6.10 -11.23 4.54
C GLY A 156 -5.42 -10.00 5.16
N PRO A 157 -4.46 -10.23 6.07
CA PRO A 157 -3.71 -9.15 6.70
C PRO A 157 -2.85 -8.43 5.66
N SER A 158 -2.90 -7.11 5.67
CA SER A 158 -2.08 -6.23 4.83
C SER A 158 -1.78 -4.96 5.62
N VAL A 159 -0.51 -4.55 5.65
CA VAL A 159 -0.08 -3.26 6.18
C VAL A 159 0.50 -2.48 5.02
N ALA A 160 -0.09 -1.32 4.70
CA ALA A 160 0.22 -0.56 3.50
C ALA A 160 0.23 -1.45 2.23
N CYS A 161 1.35 -1.45 1.49
CA CYS A 161 1.56 -2.26 0.29
C CYS A 161 2.40 -3.53 0.57
N SER A 162 2.51 -3.97 1.83
CA SER A 162 3.32 -5.13 2.21
C SER A 162 2.47 -6.40 2.12
N THR A 163 3.02 -7.44 1.51
CA THR A 163 2.38 -8.76 1.49
C THR A 163 2.47 -9.43 2.87
N PRO A 164 1.64 -10.44 3.15
CA PRO A 164 1.77 -11.24 4.38
C PRO A 164 3.20 -11.76 4.60
N GLU A 165 3.88 -12.15 3.53
CA GLU A 165 5.27 -12.61 3.56
C GLU A 165 6.24 -11.50 4.02
N ALA A 166 6.07 -10.27 3.52
CA ALA A 166 6.92 -9.15 3.90
C ALA A 166 6.68 -8.67 5.35
N VAL A 167 5.45 -8.81 5.86
CA VAL A 167 5.12 -8.51 7.27
C VAL A 167 5.89 -9.44 8.22
N LEU A 168 6.20 -10.68 7.80
CA LEU A 168 6.95 -11.62 8.63
C LEU A 168 8.42 -11.22 8.84
N TRP A 169 8.98 -10.37 7.98
CA TRP A 169 10.39 -9.97 8.04
C TRP A 169 10.67 -8.81 8.99
N ASP A 170 9.63 -8.19 9.52
CA ASP A 170 9.76 -7.04 10.39
C ASP A 170 8.78 -7.17 11.55
N SER A 171 9.31 -7.50 12.74
CA SER A 171 8.49 -7.65 13.94
C SER A 171 7.69 -6.38 14.26
N SER A 172 8.20 -5.20 13.88
CA SER A 172 7.47 -3.94 14.05
C SER A 172 6.22 -3.83 13.16
N LEU A 173 6.18 -4.53 12.02
CA LEU A 173 5.00 -4.62 11.15
C LEU A 173 4.01 -5.68 11.64
N GLN A 174 4.47 -6.68 12.37
CA GLN A 174 3.61 -7.73 12.96
C GLN A 174 2.75 -7.17 14.10
N GLU A 175 3.27 -6.18 14.83
CA GLU A 175 2.55 -5.50 15.93
C GLU A 175 1.71 -4.31 15.45
N MET A 176 1.75 -3.98 14.15
CA MET A 176 1.09 -2.82 13.58
C MET A 176 -0.37 -3.13 13.20
N ASN A 177 -1.31 -2.56 13.97
CA ASN A 177 -2.75 -2.67 13.71
C ASN A 177 -3.31 -1.56 12.80
N ASP A 178 -2.49 -0.60 12.36
CA ASP A 178 -2.90 0.46 11.43
C ASP A 178 -2.60 0.06 9.97
N PRO A 179 -3.62 -0.26 9.14
CA PRO A 179 -3.41 -0.66 7.76
C PRO A 179 -2.81 0.46 6.89
N SER A 180 -2.88 1.72 7.33
CA SER A 180 -2.29 2.85 6.62
C SER A 180 -0.76 2.87 6.67
N GLY A 181 -0.12 2.06 7.53
CA GLY A 181 1.33 2.04 7.69
C GLY A 181 1.91 3.31 8.32
N ARG A 182 1.04 4.20 8.83
CA ARG A 182 1.44 5.42 9.54
C ARG A 182 2.16 5.05 10.82
N ALA A 183 3.27 5.74 11.07
CA ALA A 183 4.10 5.60 12.26
C ALA A 183 4.94 4.31 12.36
N VAL A 184 5.71 3.97 11.32
CA VAL A 184 7.03 3.38 11.61
C VAL A 184 7.95 4.53 12.09
N ARG A 185 7.77 4.96 13.34
CA ARG A 185 8.58 6.03 13.97
C ARG A 185 10.08 5.74 13.95
N SER A 186 10.48 4.49 13.74
CA SER A 186 11.89 4.08 13.65
C SER A 186 12.53 4.35 12.29
N VAL A 187 11.77 4.74 11.25
CA VAL A 187 12.29 4.99 9.90
C VAL A 187 12.41 6.48 9.58
N HIS A 188 11.56 7.33 10.15
CA HIS A 188 11.56 8.78 9.91
C HIS A 188 12.32 9.51 11.02
N GLN A 189 13.46 10.12 10.70
CA GLN A 189 14.26 10.90 11.65
C GLN A 189 13.68 12.30 11.91
N GLU A 190 12.90 12.83 10.97
CA GLU A 190 12.21 14.12 11.10
C GLU A 190 10.76 13.91 10.66
N ALA A 191 9.83 14.00 11.61
CA ALA A 191 8.41 14.16 11.32
C ALA A 191 8.12 15.66 11.38
N TYR A 192 7.45 16.18 10.34
CA TYR A 192 6.97 17.56 10.31
C TYR A 192 5.86 17.78 11.37
#